data_AF-A0A964Q6I1-F1
#
_entry.id   AF-A0A964Q6I1-F1
#
_cell.length_a   1.000
_cell.length_b   1.000
_cell.length_c   1.000
_cell.angle_alpha   90.00
_cell.angle_beta   90.00
_cell.angle_gamma   90.00
#
_symmetry.space_group_name_H-M   'P 1'
#
loop_
_entity.id
_entity.type
_entity.pdbx_description
1 polymer ?
#
loop_
_entity_poly.entity_id
_entity_poly.type
_entity_poly.pdbx_seq_one_letter_code
_entity_poly.pdbx_strand_id
1 'polypeptide(L)'
;MFKTQSIVVIFIVLGWVASATAQVRVMHYNIAGYQGDDTAMRAVLAAMHADNKMGWAQPVDIFLFNEVNNTAWPKIIAAVNASAPAGVTYTAGTYTSASGETSASGAQAMFYRSDTLTEIPSGHADIFSGASRYCDRWQMQLKGYTSALSKFYIYGAHLKASTGSTNEEVRRTGMVAIRANADALGAGAICIFTGDFNFYSNAETGYTVLIAAGNSQGIDPYGNGNWTGSSNAWKQTQAPLVVGYNNMVGGGLNDRFDFIVPSLGASDGHGISAMTSTMRVPGNDGIHYNTDINAGNNTYYSPDITRSNILADNLGMASDHIAQLMEFQVPAKMSALLVNAPTRVIKSALASIEVKVQNVAPYFNSTGVEPLLFAVACTGSVLGTASGTGPLSPSSISKFVTLNTSVVGTATGSVNVTSSNEGVETPSISLPVSTQVVRSSNPSLDPTADLDSVTLLLDTQSDLGSVTIDAGVRNHLYDSNQAKLDIDSVSFTGTAASRLSLASGLGAGLTTGTHTLRFELNTVGLTPGPYAAVATVRTSDEDILGAASRNITVNFDIIVGSSIFGDVNGDNMVDAGDISLILLDFGHCEGWCITDLDQSGDVDSGDVALALLSLT
;
A
#
# COMPACT_ATOMS: atom_id res chain seq x y z
N MET A 1 -14.00 12.02 38.73
CA MET A 1 -12.56 12.02 38.37
C MET A 1 -12.42 11.25 37.06
N PHE A 2 -12.63 11.93 35.94
CA PHE A 2 -12.62 11.30 34.61
C PHE A 2 -11.17 10.95 34.23
N LYS A 3 -10.85 9.66 34.18
CA LYS A 3 -9.60 9.17 33.61
C LYS A 3 -9.77 9.08 32.10
N THR A 4 -9.35 10.13 31.39
CA THR A 4 -9.17 10.12 29.94
C THR A 4 -8.11 9.06 29.61
N GLN A 5 -8.50 7.94 29.02
CA GLN A 5 -7.55 7.00 28.44
C GLN A 5 -7.04 7.62 27.12
N SER A 6 -5.82 8.15 27.16
CA SER A 6 -5.11 8.57 25.96
C SER A 6 -4.73 7.33 25.15
N ILE A 7 -5.44 7.10 24.05
CA ILE A 7 -5.04 6.15 23.01
C ILE A 7 -3.78 6.71 22.34
N VAL A 8 -2.63 6.11 22.60
CA VAL A 8 -1.39 6.41 21.87
C VAL A 8 -1.45 5.68 20.54
N VAL A 9 -1.89 6.38 19.50
CA VAL A 9 -1.68 5.94 18.11
C VAL A 9 -0.21 6.20 17.78
N ILE A 10 0.60 5.15 17.82
CA ILE A 10 1.98 5.21 17.30
C ILE A 10 1.89 5.26 15.79
N PHE A 11 1.97 6.47 15.22
CA PHE A 11 2.38 6.63 13.84
C PHE A 11 3.86 6.25 13.76
N ILE A 12 4.15 5.05 13.25
CA ILE A 12 5.47 4.76 12.72
C ILE A 12 5.61 5.65 11.47
N VAL A 13 6.18 6.83 11.65
CA VAL A 13 6.75 7.60 10.55
C VAL A 13 7.99 6.82 10.12
N LEU A 14 7.79 5.86 9.20
CA LEU A 14 8.87 5.33 8.39
C LEU A 14 9.53 6.55 7.74
N GLY A 15 10.76 6.84 8.17
CA GLY A 15 11.57 7.88 7.55
C GLY A 15 11.55 7.68 6.05
N TRP A 16 11.25 8.74 5.31
CA TRP A 16 11.29 8.75 3.85
C TRP A 16 12.74 8.48 3.42
N VAL A 17 13.09 7.21 3.24
CA VAL A 17 14.21 6.83 2.39
C VAL A 17 13.88 7.39 1.00
N ALA A 18 14.82 8.15 0.44
CA ALA A 18 14.73 8.67 -0.91
C ALA A 18 14.22 7.54 -1.83
N SER A 19 13.03 7.72 -2.39
CA SER A 19 12.48 6.77 -3.34
C SER A 19 13.41 6.79 -4.55
N ALA A 20 14.17 5.71 -4.75
CA ALA A 20 14.76 5.41 -6.04
C ALA A 20 13.65 5.50 -7.08
N THR A 21 13.90 6.05 -8.26
CA THR A 21 12.92 6.25 -9.34
C THR A 21 13.14 5.19 -10.41
N ALA A 22 12.08 4.55 -10.91
CA ALA A 22 12.18 3.39 -11.81
C ALA A 22 11.50 3.72 -13.14
N GLN A 23 12.15 4.59 -13.89
CA GLN A 23 12.10 4.64 -15.36
C GLN A 23 13.58 4.61 -15.75
N VAL A 24 13.96 3.92 -16.83
CA VAL A 24 15.38 3.84 -17.19
C VAL A 24 15.63 4.66 -18.44
N ARG A 25 16.39 5.74 -18.31
CA ARG A 25 16.93 6.49 -19.45
C ARG A 25 18.28 5.93 -19.86
N VAL A 26 18.37 5.41 -21.08
CA VAL A 26 19.63 4.96 -21.69
C VAL A 26 20.14 6.02 -22.66
N MET A 27 21.42 6.36 -22.51
CA MET A 27 22.15 7.21 -23.45
C MET A 27 23.25 6.40 -24.12
N HIS A 28 23.40 6.61 -25.43
CA HIS A 28 24.56 6.16 -26.18
C HIS A 28 25.27 7.36 -26.82
N TYR A 29 26.61 7.37 -26.79
CA TYR A 29 27.42 8.44 -27.38
C TYR A 29 28.85 7.97 -27.72
N ASN A 30 29.24 7.95 -29.00
CA ASN A 30 30.66 7.87 -29.36
C ASN A 30 31.32 9.21 -29.01
N ILE A 31 32.41 9.19 -28.22
CA ILE A 31 33.08 10.41 -27.73
C ILE A 31 34.36 10.76 -28.49
N ALA A 32 34.62 10.12 -29.64
CA ALA A 32 35.76 10.41 -30.51
C ALA A 32 37.12 10.38 -29.77
N GLY A 33 37.33 9.43 -28.87
CA GLY A 33 38.54 9.41 -28.03
C GLY A 33 38.66 10.55 -27.03
N TYR A 34 37.57 11.27 -26.73
CA TYR A 34 37.56 12.51 -25.94
C TYR A 34 38.52 13.57 -26.54
N GLN A 35 38.49 13.73 -27.87
CA GLN A 35 39.30 14.71 -28.60
C GLN A 35 38.65 16.10 -28.66
N GLY A 36 37.34 16.19 -28.41
CA GLY A 36 36.60 17.45 -28.36
C GLY A 36 36.90 18.29 -27.11
N ASP A 37 36.22 19.43 -27.03
CA ASP A 37 36.34 20.36 -25.90
C ASP A 37 35.69 19.78 -24.63
N ASP A 38 36.41 19.86 -23.51
CA ASP A 38 35.97 19.31 -22.22
C ASP A 38 34.75 20.05 -21.64
N THR A 39 34.68 21.37 -21.84
CA THR A 39 33.55 22.18 -21.36
C THR A 39 32.29 21.83 -22.14
N ALA A 40 32.43 21.74 -23.47
CA ALA A 40 31.35 21.32 -24.36
C ALA A 40 30.87 19.90 -24.04
N MET A 41 31.78 18.95 -23.81
CA MET A 41 31.41 17.58 -23.42
C MET A 41 30.59 17.55 -22.13
N ARG A 42 31.03 18.26 -21.07
CA ARG A 42 30.27 18.35 -19.81
C ARG A 42 28.90 19.00 -20.02
N ALA A 43 28.82 20.03 -20.86
CA ALA A 43 27.56 20.71 -21.18
C ALA A 43 26.59 19.78 -21.93
N VAL A 44 27.09 18.96 -22.87
CA VAL A 44 26.29 17.94 -23.56
C VAL A 44 25.75 16.92 -22.56
N LEU A 45 26.59 16.34 -21.70
CA LEU A 45 26.14 15.36 -20.70
C LEU A 45 25.09 15.95 -19.75
N ALA A 46 25.29 17.19 -19.28
CA ALA A 46 24.30 17.90 -18.48
C ALA A 46 22.98 18.13 -19.24
N ALA A 47 23.05 18.45 -20.53
CA ALA A 47 21.87 18.60 -21.37
C ALA A 47 21.09 17.29 -21.55
N MET A 48 21.74 16.12 -21.54
CA MET A 48 21.06 14.82 -21.62
C MET A 48 20.26 14.50 -20.35
N HIS A 49 20.71 14.98 -19.19
CA HIS A 49 19.91 14.94 -17.96
C HIS A 49 18.72 15.90 -18.00
N ALA A 50 18.93 17.09 -18.56
CA ALA A 50 17.91 18.13 -18.63
C ALA A 50 16.94 17.96 -19.80
N ASP A 51 17.19 17.04 -20.74
CA ASP A 51 16.35 16.85 -21.92
C ASP A 51 14.92 16.49 -21.51
N ASN A 52 14.01 17.39 -21.89
CA ASN A 52 12.59 17.35 -21.59
C ASN A 52 11.72 17.37 -22.85
N LYS A 53 12.27 16.94 -23.99
CA LYS A 53 11.54 16.94 -25.27
C LYS A 53 10.25 16.11 -25.20
N MET A 54 10.23 15.09 -24.34
CA MET A 54 9.07 14.23 -24.11
C MET A 54 8.04 14.82 -23.13
N GLY A 55 8.28 16.01 -22.58
CA GLY A 55 7.42 16.65 -21.57
C GLY A 55 7.87 16.45 -20.12
N TRP A 56 8.94 15.68 -19.89
CA TRP A 56 9.58 15.51 -18.58
C TRP A 56 11.10 15.40 -18.73
N ALA A 57 11.85 15.88 -17.74
CA ALA A 57 13.29 15.64 -17.61
C ALA A 57 13.55 14.57 -16.55
N GLN A 58 14.56 13.75 -16.78
CA GLN A 58 15.12 12.87 -15.75
C GLN A 58 16.64 12.70 -15.96
N PRO A 59 17.41 12.46 -14.89
CA PRO A 59 18.81 12.06 -15.03
C PRO A 59 18.93 10.82 -15.92
N VAL A 60 20.09 10.66 -16.57
CA VAL A 60 20.36 9.50 -17.40
C VAL A 60 20.69 8.34 -16.46
N ASP A 61 20.06 7.18 -16.63
CA ASP A 61 20.31 6.04 -15.77
C ASP A 61 21.50 5.21 -16.23
N ILE A 62 21.73 5.15 -17.55
CA ILE A 62 22.86 4.46 -18.13
C ILE A 62 23.48 5.29 -19.25
N PHE A 63 24.77 5.57 -19.12
CA PHE A 63 25.60 6.11 -20.18
C PHE A 63 26.42 4.99 -20.82
N LEU A 64 26.34 4.84 -22.14
CA LEU A 64 27.19 3.96 -22.94
C LEU A 64 28.04 4.80 -23.87
N PHE A 65 29.37 4.67 -23.75
CA PHE A 65 30.33 5.40 -24.56
C PHE A 65 31.15 4.48 -25.46
N ASN A 66 31.44 4.94 -26.68
CA ASN A 66 32.44 4.32 -27.55
C ASN A 66 33.72 5.16 -27.64
N GLU A 67 34.78 4.55 -28.16
CA GLU A 67 36.11 5.15 -28.34
C GLU A 67 36.78 5.58 -27.03
N VAL A 68 36.50 4.88 -25.93
CA VAL A 68 37.14 5.18 -24.65
C VAL A 68 38.51 4.53 -24.60
N ASN A 69 39.54 5.28 -25.02
CA ASN A 69 40.93 4.86 -24.89
C ASN A 69 41.50 5.22 -23.50
N ASN A 70 42.76 4.84 -23.23
CA ASN A 70 43.42 5.08 -21.94
C ASN A 70 43.51 6.57 -21.56
N THR A 71 43.56 7.48 -22.55
CA THR A 71 43.59 8.93 -22.32
C THR A 71 42.17 9.48 -22.08
N ALA A 72 41.17 8.91 -22.74
CA ALA A 72 39.76 9.29 -22.61
C ALA A 72 39.15 8.83 -21.27
N TRP A 73 39.50 7.62 -20.80
CA TRP A 73 38.93 7.00 -19.60
C TRP A 73 38.88 7.92 -18.36
N PRO A 74 40.00 8.52 -17.88
CA PRO A 74 39.93 9.40 -16.72
C PRO A 74 39.13 10.69 -16.98
N LYS A 75 39.10 11.19 -18.23
CA LYS A 75 38.36 12.41 -18.58
C LYS A 75 36.86 12.17 -18.57
N ILE A 76 36.40 11.06 -19.16
CA ILE A 76 34.96 10.77 -19.21
C ILE A 76 34.40 10.47 -17.83
N ILE A 77 35.14 9.79 -16.94
CA ILE A 77 34.76 9.66 -15.52
C ILE A 77 34.54 11.04 -14.89
N ALA A 78 35.50 11.95 -15.08
CA ALA A 78 35.41 13.29 -14.52
C ALA A 78 34.26 14.11 -15.11
N ALA A 79 33.93 13.91 -16.39
CA ALA A 79 32.84 14.59 -17.07
C ALA A 79 31.46 14.10 -16.59
N VAL A 80 31.28 12.78 -16.49
CA VAL A 80 30.06 12.16 -15.93
C VAL A 80 29.82 12.66 -14.50
N ASN A 81 30.85 12.67 -13.65
CA ASN A 81 30.71 13.12 -12.27
C ASN A 81 30.40 14.63 -12.16
N ALA A 82 31.02 15.47 -12.99
CA ALA A 82 30.79 16.92 -12.94
C ALA A 82 29.44 17.34 -13.54
N SER A 83 28.90 16.56 -14.47
CA SER A 83 27.59 16.80 -15.08
C SER A 83 26.43 16.20 -14.29
N ALA A 84 26.73 15.37 -13.26
CA ALA A 84 25.72 14.70 -12.46
C ALA A 84 24.76 15.68 -11.77
N PRO A 85 23.43 15.48 -11.87
CA PRO A 85 22.46 16.27 -11.13
C PRO A 85 22.63 16.10 -9.61
N ALA A 86 22.17 17.09 -8.84
CA ALA A 86 22.25 17.03 -7.38
C ALA A 86 21.60 15.76 -6.82
N GLY A 87 22.32 15.03 -5.97
CA GLY A 87 21.84 13.78 -5.36
C GLY A 87 21.99 12.53 -6.24
N VAL A 88 22.43 12.67 -7.49
CA VAL A 88 22.69 11.54 -8.39
C VAL A 88 24.15 11.12 -8.29
N THR A 89 24.41 9.83 -8.14
CA THR A 89 25.77 9.26 -8.10
C THR A 89 25.90 8.17 -9.15
N TYR A 90 26.91 8.31 -10.01
CA TYR A 90 27.24 7.32 -11.03
C TYR A 90 28.30 6.34 -10.53
N THR A 91 28.20 5.11 -11.02
CA THR A 91 29.21 4.07 -10.87
C THR A 91 29.62 3.61 -12.26
N ALA A 92 30.94 3.46 -12.48
CA ALA A 92 31.44 2.82 -13.68
C ALA A 92 31.10 1.33 -13.63
N GLY A 93 30.58 0.78 -14.72
CA GLY A 93 30.46 -0.66 -14.86
C GLY A 93 31.81 -1.34 -15.06
N THR A 94 31.82 -2.67 -15.12
CA THR A 94 33.00 -3.45 -15.50
C THR A 94 33.57 -2.92 -16.80
N TYR A 95 34.80 -2.43 -16.78
CA TYR A 95 35.47 -1.88 -17.96
C TYR A 95 36.57 -2.83 -18.40
N THR A 96 36.33 -3.56 -19.48
CA THR A 96 37.39 -4.30 -20.16
C THR A 96 38.04 -3.42 -21.21
N SER A 97 39.35 -3.52 -21.24
CA SER A 97 40.16 -2.88 -22.26
C SER A 97 41.30 -3.83 -22.57
N ALA A 98 40.99 -4.87 -23.34
CA ALA A 98 41.97 -5.91 -23.64
C ALA A 98 43.19 -5.30 -24.36
N SER A 99 44.31 -6.04 -24.39
CA SER A 99 45.50 -5.63 -25.13
C SER A 99 45.19 -5.54 -26.62
N GLY A 100 44.90 -4.33 -27.12
CA GLY A 100 44.55 -4.05 -28.51
C GLY A 100 43.41 -3.03 -28.68
N GLU A 101 42.41 -3.05 -27.80
CA GLU A 101 41.25 -2.15 -27.81
C GLU A 101 41.62 -0.71 -27.42
N THR A 102 42.65 -0.57 -26.58
CA THR A 102 43.16 0.72 -26.10
C THR A 102 43.94 1.51 -27.16
N SER A 103 44.08 0.96 -28.38
CA SER A 103 44.62 1.65 -29.55
C SER A 103 43.59 2.62 -30.16
N ALA A 104 43.79 3.10 -31.38
CA ALA A 104 43.02 4.21 -31.97
C ALA A 104 41.49 4.04 -32.01
N SER A 105 40.94 2.81 -31.86
CA SER A 105 39.48 2.56 -31.87
C SER A 105 38.80 2.70 -30.50
N GLY A 106 39.55 2.67 -29.39
CA GLY A 106 39.05 2.75 -28.01
C GLY A 106 38.09 1.62 -27.58
N ALA A 107 37.97 1.43 -26.26
CA ALA A 107 37.06 0.47 -25.65
C ALA A 107 35.67 1.08 -25.39
N GLN A 108 34.79 0.32 -24.76
CA GLN A 108 33.42 0.70 -24.44
C GLN A 108 33.29 0.92 -22.95
N ALA A 109 32.68 2.04 -22.56
CA ALA A 109 32.48 2.36 -21.15
C ALA A 109 31.00 2.50 -20.84
N MET A 110 30.56 1.80 -19.79
CA MET A 110 29.25 2.01 -19.19
C MET A 110 29.39 2.76 -17.86
N PHE A 111 28.53 3.74 -17.63
CA PHE A 111 28.28 4.30 -16.30
C PHE A 111 26.80 4.17 -16.00
N TYR A 112 26.44 3.87 -14.75
CA TYR A 112 25.06 3.75 -14.35
C TYR A 112 24.76 4.48 -13.05
N ARG A 113 23.51 4.92 -12.89
CA ARG A 113 23.00 5.50 -11.65
C ARG A 113 22.94 4.46 -10.56
N SER A 114 23.76 4.66 -9.54
CA SER A 114 23.90 3.72 -8.43
C SER A 114 22.68 3.68 -7.50
N ASP A 115 21.79 4.65 -7.56
CA ASP A 115 20.53 4.68 -6.80
C ASP A 115 19.39 3.90 -7.50
N THR A 116 19.45 3.73 -8.82
CA THR A 116 18.42 3.04 -9.61
C THR A 116 18.83 1.65 -10.08
N LEU A 117 20.13 1.40 -10.25
CA LEU A 117 20.65 0.18 -10.87
C LEU A 117 21.81 -0.44 -10.09
N THR A 118 22.06 -1.72 -10.36
CA THR A 118 23.24 -2.46 -9.89
C THR A 118 23.71 -3.39 -11.01
N GLU A 119 25.00 -3.36 -11.31
CA GLU A 119 25.60 -4.35 -12.20
C GLU A 119 25.73 -5.71 -11.49
N ILE A 120 25.55 -6.80 -12.24
CA ILE A 120 25.91 -8.16 -11.84
C ILE A 120 27.18 -8.53 -12.63
N PRO A 121 28.39 -8.39 -12.06
CA PRO A 121 29.64 -8.54 -12.82
C PRO A 121 29.85 -9.93 -13.41
N SER A 122 29.28 -10.99 -12.81
CA SER A 122 29.35 -12.34 -13.37
C SER A 122 28.58 -12.50 -14.70
N GLY A 123 27.71 -11.55 -15.03
CA GLY A 123 26.99 -11.49 -16.30
C GLY A 123 27.74 -10.71 -17.39
N HIS A 124 28.86 -10.06 -17.04
CA HIS A 124 29.71 -9.34 -17.99
C HIS A 124 30.32 -10.29 -19.02
N ALA A 125 30.42 -9.84 -20.27
CA ALA A 125 31.13 -10.56 -21.32
C ALA A 125 31.82 -9.58 -22.27
N ASP A 126 33.03 -9.93 -22.66
CA ASP A 126 33.83 -9.20 -23.63
C ASP A 126 33.89 -10.00 -24.96
N ILE A 127 33.22 -9.50 -25.99
CA ILE A 127 32.87 -10.26 -27.19
C ILE A 127 33.66 -9.70 -28.38
N PHE A 128 34.61 -10.48 -28.91
CA PHE A 128 35.36 -10.07 -30.10
C PHE A 128 34.44 -9.85 -31.30
N SER A 129 34.44 -8.63 -31.84
CA SER A 129 33.59 -8.20 -32.95
C SER A 129 34.36 -7.98 -34.26
N GLY A 130 35.65 -8.36 -34.29
CA GLY A 130 36.52 -8.24 -35.47
C GLY A 130 37.34 -6.95 -35.49
N ALA A 131 38.36 -6.90 -36.37
CA ALA A 131 39.25 -5.74 -36.54
C ALA A 131 39.86 -5.18 -35.22
N SER A 132 40.23 -6.07 -34.30
CA SER A 132 40.74 -5.72 -32.96
C SER A 132 39.76 -4.94 -32.09
N ARG A 133 38.45 -5.04 -32.38
CA ARG A 133 37.38 -4.43 -31.62
C ARG A 133 36.56 -5.49 -30.90
N TYR A 134 35.98 -5.07 -29.80
CA TYR A 134 35.16 -5.92 -28.95
C TYR A 134 33.83 -5.22 -28.65
N CYS A 135 32.87 -6.01 -28.17
CA CYS A 135 31.60 -5.55 -27.66
C CYS A 135 31.48 -6.02 -26.22
N ASP A 136 31.31 -5.06 -25.32
CA ASP A 136 30.97 -5.33 -23.95
C ASP A 136 29.48 -5.64 -23.80
N ARG A 137 29.17 -6.66 -23.01
CA ARG A 137 27.83 -6.91 -22.50
C ARG A 137 27.85 -6.76 -20.99
N TRP A 138 26.98 -5.94 -20.43
CA TRP A 138 26.73 -5.86 -18.99
C TRP A 138 25.40 -6.49 -18.63
N GLN A 139 25.31 -7.08 -17.44
CA GLN A 139 24.04 -7.50 -16.86
C GLN A 139 23.65 -6.55 -15.73
N MET A 140 22.44 -6.00 -15.81
CA MET A 140 21.93 -5.00 -14.88
C MET A 140 20.71 -5.52 -14.14
N GLN A 141 20.53 -5.03 -12.92
CA GLN A 141 19.37 -5.28 -12.06
C GLN A 141 18.80 -3.94 -11.58
N LEU A 142 17.48 -3.77 -11.71
CA LEU A 142 16.77 -2.65 -11.10
C LEU A 142 16.86 -2.74 -9.58
N LYS A 143 17.24 -1.65 -8.91
CA LYS A 143 17.26 -1.59 -7.44
C LYS A 143 15.84 -1.64 -6.88
N GLY A 144 15.69 -2.41 -5.80
CA GLY A 144 14.38 -2.62 -5.16
C GLY A 144 13.49 -3.65 -5.87
N TYR A 145 14.02 -4.36 -6.86
CA TYR A 145 13.42 -5.53 -7.49
C TYR A 145 14.27 -6.78 -7.24
N THR A 146 13.60 -7.92 -7.08
CA THR A 146 14.23 -9.22 -6.80
C THR A 146 13.93 -10.26 -7.89
N SER A 147 12.94 -9.99 -8.75
CA SER A 147 12.57 -10.87 -9.85
C SER A 147 13.70 -11.03 -10.88
N ALA A 148 13.93 -12.25 -11.37
CA ALA A 148 14.90 -12.48 -12.44
C ALA A 148 14.53 -11.74 -13.74
N LEU A 149 13.24 -11.49 -13.98
CA LEU A 149 12.70 -10.75 -15.12
C LEU A 149 12.78 -9.22 -14.95
N SER A 150 13.35 -8.75 -13.83
CA SER A 150 13.75 -7.34 -13.64
C SER A 150 15.24 -7.11 -13.91
N LYS A 151 15.89 -8.09 -14.54
CA LYS A 151 17.27 -8.02 -15.06
C LYS A 151 17.24 -7.83 -16.56
N PHE A 152 18.26 -7.15 -17.07
CA PHE A 152 18.44 -6.97 -18.50
C PHE A 152 19.92 -6.95 -18.85
N TYR A 153 20.22 -7.12 -20.12
CA TYR A 153 21.55 -7.04 -20.68
C TYR A 153 21.65 -5.82 -21.57
N ILE A 154 22.74 -5.07 -21.44
CA ILE A 154 23.05 -3.95 -22.33
C ILE A 154 24.39 -4.22 -23.00
N TYR A 155 24.41 -4.07 -24.33
CA TYR A 155 25.59 -4.28 -25.16
C TYR A 155 26.10 -2.93 -25.63
N GLY A 156 27.41 -2.70 -25.56
CA GLY A 156 28.11 -1.57 -26.17
C GLY A 156 29.08 -2.07 -27.22
N ALA A 157 28.93 -1.64 -28.49
CA ALA A 157 29.87 -2.01 -29.55
C ALA A 157 30.32 -0.81 -30.36
N HIS A 158 31.52 -0.90 -30.93
CA HIS A 158 32.01 0.03 -31.95
C HIS A 158 32.44 -0.80 -33.17
N LEU A 159 31.57 -1.01 -34.16
CA LEU A 159 31.85 -1.92 -35.27
C LEU A 159 32.74 -1.27 -36.35
N LYS A 160 33.44 -2.10 -37.14
CA LYS A 160 34.45 -1.65 -38.12
C LYS A 160 34.00 -0.44 -38.96
N ALA A 161 34.75 0.66 -38.83
CA ALA A 161 34.54 1.88 -39.60
C ALA A 161 34.94 1.77 -41.08
N SER A 162 34.66 2.82 -41.84
CA SER A 162 34.94 2.99 -43.28
C SER A 162 33.99 2.23 -44.22
N THR A 163 33.86 2.73 -45.45
CA THR A 163 33.03 2.18 -46.52
C THR A 163 33.68 0.99 -47.24
N GLY A 164 32.89 0.27 -48.04
CA GLY A 164 33.36 -0.79 -48.93
C GLY A 164 33.09 -2.19 -48.39
N SER A 165 32.90 -3.13 -49.32
CA SER A 165 32.39 -4.48 -49.02
C SER A 165 33.22 -5.27 -48.02
N THR A 166 34.55 -5.08 -48.00
CA THR A 166 35.41 -5.73 -46.99
C THR A 166 35.13 -5.22 -45.58
N ASN A 167 34.87 -3.93 -45.41
CA ASN A 167 34.55 -3.35 -44.10
C ASN A 167 33.14 -3.76 -43.65
N GLU A 168 32.17 -3.75 -44.57
CA GLU A 168 30.80 -4.25 -44.35
C GLU A 168 30.79 -5.72 -43.87
N GLU A 169 31.62 -6.57 -44.47
CA GLU A 169 31.73 -7.99 -44.09
C GLU A 169 32.33 -8.18 -42.69
N VAL A 170 33.27 -7.31 -42.29
CA VAL A 170 33.79 -7.30 -40.91
C VAL A 170 32.71 -6.85 -39.94
N ARG A 171 31.93 -5.80 -40.26
CA ARG A 171 30.79 -5.38 -39.43
C ARG A 171 29.74 -6.48 -39.30
N ARG A 172 29.44 -7.19 -40.39
CA ARG A 172 28.54 -8.36 -40.39
C ARG A 172 29.05 -9.45 -39.45
N THR A 173 30.34 -9.79 -39.54
CA THR A 173 30.95 -10.80 -38.66
C THR A 173 30.86 -10.39 -37.18
N GLY A 174 31.13 -9.11 -36.87
CA GLY A 174 30.98 -8.57 -35.52
C GLY A 174 29.55 -8.65 -35.00
N MET A 175 28.57 -8.24 -35.81
CA MET A 175 27.16 -8.32 -35.42
C MET A 175 26.69 -9.77 -35.26
N VAL A 176 27.17 -10.72 -36.07
CA VAL A 176 26.90 -12.15 -35.87
C VAL A 176 27.41 -12.62 -34.51
N ALA A 177 28.61 -12.22 -34.09
CA ALA A 177 29.14 -12.59 -32.78
C ALA A 177 28.30 -12.03 -31.62
N ILE A 178 27.89 -10.76 -31.72
CA ILE A 178 27.02 -10.11 -30.73
C ILE A 178 25.65 -10.80 -30.66
N ARG A 179 24.99 -11.03 -31.81
CA ARG A 179 23.70 -11.70 -31.88
C ARG A 179 23.78 -13.14 -31.37
N ALA A 180 24.84 -13.89 -31.70
CA ALA A 180 25.02 -15.25 -31.20
C ALA A 180 25.16 -15.29 -29.66
N ASN A 181 25.88 -14.33 -29.07
CA ASN A 181 25.97 -14.19 -27.63
C ASN A 181 24.61 -13.87 -26.99
N ALA A 182 23.84 -12.96 -27.59
CA ALA A 182 22.51 -12.59 -27.11
C ALA A 182 21.49 -13.72 -27.28
N ASP A 183 21.50 -14.44 -28.41
CA ASP A 183 20.56 -15.53 -28.66
C ASP A 183 20.78 -16.72 -27.73
N ALA A 184 22.03 -16.92 -27.27
CA ALA A 184 22.38 -17.92 -26.28
C ALA A 184 21.81 -17.64 -24.87
N LEU A 185 21.33 -16.41 -24.60
CA LEU A 185 20.62 -16.09 -23.36
C LEU A 185 19.22 -16.71 -23.31
N GLY A 186 18.68 -17.13 -24.45
CA GLY A 186 17.36 -17.75 -24.57
C GLY A 186 16.26 -16.76 -25.00
N ALA A 187 15.09 -17.30 -25.33
CA ALA A 187 13.94 -16.51 -25.73
C ALA A 187 13.43 -15.64 -24.57
N GLY A 188 13.01 -14.41 -24.89
CA GLY A 188 12.53 -13.44 -23.88
C GLY A 188 13.64 -12.74 -23.11
N ALA A 189 14.92 -13.00 -23.42
CA ALA A 189 16.01 -12.25 -22.80
C ALA A 189 15.93 -10.76 -23.16
N ILE A 190 15.86 -9.91 -22.14
CA ILE A 190 15.81 -8.45 -22.29
C ILE A 190 17.21 -7.94 -22.64
N CYS A 191 17.47 -7.71 -23.92
CA CYS A 191 18.72 -7.14 -24.42
C CYS A 191 18.49 -5.72 -24.98
N ILE A 192 19.47 -4.84 -24.79
CA ILE A 192 19.54 -3.50 -25.39
C ILE A 192 20.88 -3.41 -26.14
N PHE A 193 20.83 -3.35 -27.47
CA PHE A 193 22.03 -3.19 -28.29
C PHE A 193 22.33 -1.72 -28.48
N THR A 194 23.48 -1.26 -28.01
CA THR A 194 23.92 0.13 -28.16
C THR A 194 25.29 0.19 -28.82
N GLY A 195 25.55 1.26 -29.56
CA GLY A 195 26.87 1.41 -30.17
C GLY A 195 26.89 2.27 -31.42
N ASP A 196 28.10 2.71 -31.76
CA ASP A 196 28.46 3.10 -33.11
C ASP A 196 28.64 1.81 -33.94
N PHE A 197 27.65 1.48 -34.74
CA PHE A 197 27.67 0.32 -35.60
C PHE A 197 28.21 0.59 -37.00
N ASN A 198 28.51 1.85 -37.35
CA ASN A 198 29.07 2.23 -38.65
C ASN A 198 28.28 1.69 -39.87
N PHE A 199 26.96 1.49 -39.73
CA PHE A 199 26.10 1.02 -40.83
C PHE A 199 25.72 2.18 -41.76
N TYR A 200 26.06 2.07 -43.05
CA TYR A 200 25.78 3.13 -44.02
C TYR A 200 24.35 3.08 -44.58
N SER A 201 23.68 1.93 -44.49
CA SER A 201 22.30 1.78 -44.96
C SER A 201 21.57 0.64 -44.27
N ASN A 202 20.24 0.65 -44.37
CA ASN A 202 19.39 -0.43 -43.89
C ASN A 202 19.50 -1.73 -44.71
N ALA A 203 20.21 -1.70 -45.85
CA ALA A 203 20.50 -2.88 -46.66
C ALA A 203 21.83 -3.56 -46.29
N GLU A 204 22.63 -2.95 -45.41
CA GLU A 204 23.91 -3.52 -45.02
C GLU A 204 23.71 -4.82 -44.25
N THR A 205 24.46 -5.86 -44.61
CA THR A 205 24.24 -7.22 -44.08
C THR A 205 24.40 -7.29 -42.57
N GLY A 206 25.30 -6.49 -41.96
CA GLY A 206 25.41 -6.38 -40.51
C GLY A 206 24.12 -5.87 -39.85
N TYR A 207 23.48 -4.86 -40.43
CA TYR A 207 22.17 -4.39 -39.95
C TYR A 207 21.11 -5.47 -40.10
N THR A 208 21.07 -6.18 -41.24
CA THR A 208 20.10 -7.26 -41.43
C THR A 208 20.25 -8.39 -40.40
N VAL A 209 21.48 -8.66 -39.93
CA VAL A 209 21.75 -9.63 -38.86
C VAL A 209 21.21 -9.12 -37.51
N LEU A 210 21.35 -7.82 -37.21
CA LEU A 210 20.83 -7.22 -35.98
C LEU A 210 19.32 -7.44 -35.83
N ILE A 211 18.57 -7.18 -36.90
CA ILE A 211 17.10 -7.24 -36.92
C ILE A 211 16.53 -8.59 -37.35
N ALA A 212 17.37 -9.58 -37.64
CA ALA A 212 16.94 -10.92 -38.05
C ALA A 212 16.15 -11.61 -36.94
N ALA A 213 15.16 -12.41 -37.34
CA ALA A 213 14.36 -13.22 -36.42
C ALA A 213 15.25 -14.18 -35.61
N GLY A 214 14.95 -14.31 -34.32
CA GLY A 214 15.71 -15.11 -33.35
C GLY A 214 15.36 -14.72 -31.93
N ASN A 215 15.95 -15.40 -30.94
CA ASN A 215 15.64 -15.22 -29.51
C ASN A 215 15.77 -13.76 -29.05
N SER A 216 16.75 -13.03 -29.58
CA SER A 216 17.05 -11.65 -29.18
C SER A 216 16.99 -10.66 -30.35
N GLN A 217 16.15 -10.95 -31.36
CA GLN A 217 15.91 -10.08 -32.53
C GLN A 217 15.85 -8.60 -32.14
N GLY A 218 16.67 -7.76 -32.78
CA GLY A 218 16.64 -6.31 -32.58
C GLY A 218 15.42 -5.66 -33.23
N ILE A 219 14.80 -4.73 -32.53
CA ILE A 219 13.67 -3.91 -32.98
C ILE A 219 14.15 -2.46 -33.08
N ASP A 220 14.45 -2.01 -34.30
CA ASP A 220 14.90 -0.63 -34.52
C ASP A 220 13.76 0.35 -34.17
N PRO A 221 13.94 1.26 -33.19
CA PRO A 221 12.89 2.18 -32.77
C PRO A 221 12.46 3.17 -33.86
N TYR A 222 13.29 3.41 -34.88
CA TYR A 222 12.93 4.22 -36.04
C TYR A 222 12.39 3.40 -37.22
N GLY A 223 12.25 2.09 -37.05
CA GLY A 223 11.86 1.13 -38.07
C GLY A 223 12.98 0.80 -39.07
N ASN A 224 12.74 -0.23 -39.88
CA ASN A 224 13.76 -0.84 -40.75
C ASN A 224 13.87 -0.16 -42.14
N GLY A 225 13.23 1.00 -42.30
CA GLY A 225 13.23 1.75 -43.55
C GLY A 225 14.56 2.46 -43.80
N ASN A 226 14.71 3.01 -45.00
CA ASN A 226 15.87 3.82 -45.32
C ASN A 226 15.98 5.03 -44.36
N TRP A 227 17.17 5.25 -43.81
CA TRP A 227 17.48 6.43 -42.98
C TRP A 227 18.45 7.39 -43.66
N THR A 228 18.85 7.17 -44.92
CA THR A 228 19.71 8.12 -45.63
C THR A 228 18.91 9.30 -46.19
N GLY A 229 19.61 10.39 -46.52
CA GLY A 229 19.04 11.57 -47.18
C GLY A 229 18.37 12.57 -46.24
N SER A 230 18.11 13.78 -46.76
CA SER A 230 17.59 14.92 -45.99
C SER A 230 16.21 14.68 -45.37
N SER A 231 15.37 13.82 -45.96
CA SER A 231 14.08 13.44 -45.37
C SER A 231 14.22 12.68 -44.04
N ASN A 232 15.40 12.13 -43.76
CA ASN A 232 15.74 11.40 -42.55
C ASN A 232 16.79 12.15 -41.70
N ALA A 233 17.00 13.45 -41.94
CA ALA A 233 18.01 14.25 -41.25
C ALA A 233 17.91 14.16 -39.72
N TRP A 234 16.69 14.08 -39.18
CA TRP A 234 16.41 13.98 -37.75
C TRP A 234 16.89 12.67 -37.09
N LYS A 235 17.30 11.67 -37.87
CA LYS A 235 17.86 10.39 -37.39
C LYS A 235 19.38 10.35 -37.41
N GLN A 236 20.05 11.29 -38.07
CA GLN A 236 21.51 11.25 -38.25
C GLN A 236 22.22 11.57 -36.94
N THR A 237 23.40 11.00 -36.78
CA THR A 237 24.22 11.08 -35.56
C THR A 237 25.68 11.47 -35.83
N GLN A 238 26.11 11.54 -37.09
CA GLN A 238 27.44 12.03 -37.49
C GLN A 238 27.40 12.75 -38.86
N ALA A 239 28.23 13.75 -39.14
CA ALA A 239 29.06 14.53 -38.21
C ALA A 239 28.38 15.88 -37.89
N PRO A 240 28.40 16.38 -36.64
CA PRO A 240 27.74 17.64 -36.31
C PRO A 240 28.35 18.86 -37.02
N LEU A 241 29.57 18.76 -37.55
CA LEU A 241 30.24 19.83 -38.31
C LEU A 241 30.68 19.36 -39.70
N VAL A 242 30.67 20.27 -40.68
CA VAL A 242 31.24 20.09 -42.02
C VAL A 242 32.76 20.03 -41.93
N VAL A 243 33.37 20.94 -41.18
CA VAL A 243 34.80 20.88 -40.83
C VAL A 243 34.90 20.49 -39.36
N GLY A 244 35.34 19.26 -39.11
CA GLY A 244 35.43 18.72 -37.76
C GLY A 244 36.35 19.53 -36.85
N TYR A 245 35.99 19.60 -35.56
CA TYR A 245 36.79 20.25 -34.53
C TYR A 245 37.98 19.36 -34.13
N ASN A 246 39.16 19.96 -33.92
CA ASN A 246 40.37 19.28 -33.41
C ASN A 246 40.74 17.95 -34.13
N ASN A 247 40.62 17.91 -35.46
CA ASN A 247 40.88 16.74 -36.32
C ASN A 247 39.88 15.58 -36.19
N MET A 248 38.78 15.76 -35.47
CA MET A 248 37.65 14.83 -35.50
C MET A 248 36.99 14.81 -36.90
N VAL A 249 36.22 13.78 -37.19
CA VAL A 249 35.58 13.61 -38.51
C VAL A 249 34.61 14.77 -38.78
N GLY A 250 34.67 15.31 -39.99
CA GLY A 250 33.69 16.26 -40.51
C GLY A 250 32.96 15.68 -41.72
N GLY A 251 32.01 16.44 -42.25
CA GLY A 251 31.22 16.03 -43.43
C GLY A 251 29.77 16.52 -43.39
N GLY A 252 29.34 17.08 -42.26
CA GLY A 252 27.96 17.51 -42.01
C GLY A 252 27.08 16.36 -41.55
N LEU A 253 25.91 16.69 -40.98
CA LEU A 253 25.09 15.73 -40.25
C LEU A 253 24.26 14.86 -41.21
N ASN A 254 24.82 13.74 -41.65
CA ASN A 254 24.31 12.96 -42.79
C ASN A 254 24.38 11.44 -42.68
N ASP A 255 25.00 10.92 -41.62
CA ASP A 255 25.12 9.49 -41.32
C ASP A 255 24.46 9.13 -39.97
N ARG A 256 23.79 7.97 -39.92
CA ARG A 256 23.23 7.36 -38.70
C ARG A 256 24.08 6.15 -38.36
N PHE A 257 25.10 6.36 -37.54
CA PHE A 257 25.98 5.28 -37.11
C PHE A 257 25.74 4.82 -35.69
N ASP A 258 25.16 5.68 -34.86
CA ASP A 258 24.89 5.38 -33.47
C ASP A 258 23.51 4.73 -33.35
N PHE A 259 23.37 3.72 -32.49
CA PHE A 259 22.12 2.99 -32.28
C PHE A 259 21.82 2.74 -30.80
N ILE A 260 20.53 2.75 -30.47
CA ILE A 260 19.94 2.09 -29.29
C ILE A 260 18.81 1.22 -29.82
N VAL A 261 19.01 -0.10 -29.82
CA VAL A 261 18.10 -1.09 -30.42
C VAL A 261 17.70 -2.10 -29.36
N PRO A 262 16.48 -2.00 -28.80
CA PRO A 262 15.97 -3.03 -27.91
C PRO A 262 15.76 -4.34 -28.66
N SER A 263 15.92 -5.46 -27.97
CA SER A 263 15.48 -6.77 -28.45
C SER A 263 13.96 -6.92 -28.38
N LEU A 264 13.43 -7.97 -29.00
CA LEU A 264 12.01 -8.33 -28.91
C LEU A 264 11.51 -8.46 -27.47
N GLY A 265 12.28 -9.10 -26.58
CA GLY A 265 11.96 -9.21 -25.15
C GLY A 265 12.07 -7.88 -24.38
N ALA A 266 12.65 -6.86 -24.99
CA ALA A 266 12.67 -5.49 -24.48
C ALA A 266 11.70 -4.58 -25.25
N SER A 267 10.75 -5.12 -26.04
CA SER A 267 9.86 -4.35 -26.93
C SER A 267 8.44 -4.92 -27.00
N ASP A 268 8.01 -5.67 -25.99
CA ASP A 268 6.70 -6.32 -25.94
C ASP A 268 5.66 -5.55 -25.10
N GLY A 269 6.06 -4.46 -24.44
CA GLY A 269 5.19 -3.64 -23.60
C GLY A 269 5.03 -4.15 -22.17
N HIS A 270 5.77 -5.17 -21.75
CA HIS A 270 5.70 -5.76 -20.42
C HIS A 270 7.05 -5.67 -19.68
N GLY A 271 7.02 -5.64 -18.35
CA GLY A 271 8.23 -5.59 -17.52
C GLY A 271 9.16 -4.43 -17.89
N ILE A 272 10.43 -4.74 -18.19
CA ILE A 272 11.38 -3.77 -18.75
C ILE A 272 11.23 -3.74 -20.27
N SER A 273 10.51 -2.75 -20.78
CA SER A 273 10.24 -2.60 -22.21
C SER A 273 10.53 -1.20 -22.71
N ALA A 274 11.00 -1.12 -23.94
CA ALA A 274 11.36 0.10 -24.62
C ALA A 274 10.12 0.97 -24.89
N MET A 275 10.21 2.25 -24.55
CA MET A 275 9.22 3.24 -24.94
C MET A 275 9.65 3.83 -26.28
N THR A 276 9.43 3.09 -27.38
CA THR A 276 10.00 3.41 -28.71
C THR A 276 9.71 4.83 -29.20
N SER A 277 8.55 5.40 -28.84
CA SER A 277 8.18 6.79 -29.14
C SER A 277 9.05 7.85 -28.45
N THR A 278 9.91 7.46 -27.51
CA THR A 278 10.83 8.35 -26.78
C THR A 278 12.25 8.38 -27.36
N MET A 279 12.53 7.51 -28.35
CA MET A 279 13.81 7.48 -29.04
C MET A 279 14.06 8.83 -29.73
N ARG A 280 15.22 9.42 -29.49
CA ARG A 280 15.58 10.74 -30.03
C ARG A 280 17.09 10.95 -30.07
N VAL A 281 17.49 11.93 -30.88
CA VAL A 281 18.86 12.43 -31.01
C VAL A 281 18.90 13.89 -30.54
N PRO A 282 19.15 14.16 -29.25
CA PRO A 282 19.06 15.52 -28.71
C PRO A 282 19.94 16.53 -29.45
N GLY A 283 19.36 17.67 -29.80
CA GLY A 283 20.02 18.73 -30.57
C GLY A 283 19.95 18.55 -32.09
N ASN A 284 19.56 17.37 -32.62
CA ASN A 284 19.26 17.22 -34.03
C ASN A 284 17.80 17.61 -34.30
N ASP A 285 17.59 18.77 -34.92
CA ASP A 285 16.26 19.26 -35.26
C ASP A 285 15.75 18.80 -36.64
N GLY A 286 16.58 18.06 -37.38
CA GLY A 286 16.28 17.55 -38.72
C GLY A 286 16.38 18.58 -39.85
N ILE A 287 16.94 19.77 -39.62
CA ILE A 287 17.06 20.83 -40.62
C ILE A 287 18.50 20.96 -41.16
N HIS A 288 19.47 20.38 -40.45
CA HIS A 288 20.90 20.58 -40.71
C HIS A 288 21.58 19.44 -41.50
N TYR A 289 20.88 18.82 -42.45
CA TYR A 289 21.46 17.77 -43.29
C TYR A 289 22.63 18.28 -44.14
N ASN A 290 23.79 17.62 -44.09
CA ASN A 290 25.03 18.02 -44.80
C ASN A 290 25.56 19.43 -44.45
N THR A 291 25.16 20.01 -43.33
CA THR A 291 25.66 21.31 -42.85
C THR A 291 26.02 21.21 -41.37
N ASP A 292 26.63 22.25 -40.82
CA ASP A 292 26.91 22.33 -39.38
C ASP A 292 25.59 22.32 -38.59
N ILE A 293 25.54 21.60 -37.48
CA ILE A 293 24.36 21.48 -36.59
C ILE A 293 23.95 22.81 -35.95
N ASN A 294 24.89 23.76 -35.93
CA ASN A 294 24.73 25.14 -35.45
C ASN A 294 24.73 26.17 -36.60
N ALA A 295 24.54 25.74 -37.86
CA ALA A 295 24.40 26.66 -38.99
C ALA A 295 23.05 27.40 -38.93
N GLY A 296 23.05 28.59 -38.35
CA GLY A 296 21.83 29.37 -38.15
C GLY A 296 21.14 29.00 -36.83
N ASN A 297 19.82 28.84 -36.85
CA ASN A 297 19.08 28.47 -35.63
C ASN A 297 18.79 26.97 -35.62
N ASN A 298 19.12 26.34 -34.51
CA ASN A 298 18.66 25.01 -34.16
C ASN A 298 17.30 25.10 -33.45
N THR A 299 16.39 24.20 -33.80
CA THR A 299 14.99 24.23 -33.34
C THR A 299 14.55 23.00 -32.54
N TYR A 300 15.51 22.20 -32.06
CA TYR A 300 15.22 20.95 -31.34
C TYR A 300 14.29 21.19 -30.14
N TYR A 301 14.58 22.19 -29.30
CA TYR A 301 13.63 22.75 -28.33
C TYR A 301 12.91 23.93 -28.98
N SER A 302 11.88 23.67 -29.77
CA SER A 302 11.18 24.71 -30.54
C SER A 302 10.65 25.89 -29.69
N PRO A 303 10.21 25.71 -28.42
CA PRO A 303 9.86 26.83 -27.54
C PRO A 303 11.06 27.61 -26.97
N ASP A 304 12.28 27.09 -27.08
CA ASP A 304 13.52 27.64 -26.51
C ASP A 304 14.69 27.48 -27.49
N ILE A 305 14.70 28.36 -28.50
CA ILE A 305 15.73 28.38 -29.55
C ILE A 305 17.12 28.69 -28.97
N THR A 306 17.20 29.54 -27.94
CA THR A 306 18.48 29.85 -27.27
C THR A 306 19.10 28.58 -26.68
N ARG A 307 18.32 27.78 -25.95
CA ARG A 307 18.79 26.49 -25.43
C ARG A 307 19.19 25.52 -26.55
N SER A 308 18.44 25.51 -27.64
CA SER A 308 18.74 24.67 -28.81
C SER A 308 20.07 25.04 -29.46
N ASN A 309 20.31 26.34 -29.68
CA ASN A 309 21.56 26.85 -30.24
C ASN A 309 22.76 26.54 -29.33
N ILE A 310 22.63 26.76 -28.02
CA ILE A 310 23.68 26.42 -27.05
C ILE A 310 24.00 24.92 -27.09
N LEU A 311 22.98 24.05 -27.18
CA LEU A 311 23.21 22.62 -27.29
C LEU A 311 23.92 22.28 -28.61
N ALA A 312 23.50 22.85 -29.74
CA ALA A 312 24.11 22.63 -31.04
C ALA A 312 25.60 23.03 -31.07
N ASP A 313 25.95 24.20 -30.51
CA ASP A 313 27.34 24.65 -30.39
C ASP A 313 28.19 23.67 -29.58
N ASN A 314 27.68 23.22 -28.43
CA ASN A 314 28.38 22.25 -27.60
C ASN A 314 28.52 20.89 -28.28
N LEU A 315 27.50 20.42 -28.99
CA LEU A 315 27.56 19.17 -29.74
C LEU A 315 28.65 19.21 -30.82
N GLY A 316 28.74 20.31 -31.58
CA GLY A 316 29.78 20.47 -32.61
C GLY A 316 31.21 20.48 -32.05
N MET A 317 31.40 20.89 -30.80
CA MET A 317 32.72 20.95 -30.16
C MET A 317 33.07 19.70 -29.34
N ALA A 318 32.07 18.94 -28.87
CA ALA A 318 32.28 17.83 -27.94
C ALA A 318 32.74 16.53 -28.60
N SER A 319 32.20 16.19 -29.77
CA SER A 319 32.51 14.97 -30.52
C SER A 319 32.14 15.15 -32.00
N ASP A 320 32.65 14.27 -32.87
CA ASP A 320 32.15 14.10 -34.24
C ASP A 320 30.91 13.21 -34.33
N HIS A 321 30.39 12.72 -33.21
CA HIS A 321 29.06 12.12 -33.10
C HIS A 321 28.15 13.00 -32.23
N ILE A 322 26.86 12.65 -32.16
CA ILE A 322 25.91 13.24 -31.21
C ILE A 322 25.15 12.17 -30.45
N ALA A 323 24.86 12.45 -29.18
CA ALA A 323 24.26 11.48 -28.27
C ALA A 323 22.82 11.10 -28.68
N GLN A 324 22.41 9.90 -28.27
CA GLN A 324 21.04 9.42 -28.40
C GLN A 324 20.44 9.10 -27.05
N LEU A 325 19.11 9.23 -26.93
CA LEU A 325 18.36 8.90 -25.71
C LEU A 325 17.17 8.01 -26.03
N MET A 326 16.94 7.02 -25.16
CA MET A 326 15.73 6.21 -25.16
C MET A 326 15.29 5.92 -23.73
N GLU A 327 13.99 5.95 -23.49
CA GLU A 327 13.40 5.59 -22.21
C GLU A 327 12.87 4.15 -22.24
N PHE A 328 13.00 3.47 -21.11
CA PHE A 328 12.46 2.15 -20.88
C PHE A 328 11.52 2.20 -19.68
N GLN A 329 10.35 1.60 -19.84
CA GLN A 329 9.44 1.37 -18.74
C GLN A 329 10.05 0.34 -17.77
N VAL A 330 9.55 0.29 -16.55
CA VAL A 330 9.90 -0.75 -15.58
C VAL A 330 8.68 -1.58 -15.17
N PRO A 331 8.89 -2.76 -14.58
CA PRO A 331 7.82 -3.56 -14.01
C PRO A 331 7.07 -2.83 -12.88
N ALA A 332 5.83 -3.22 -12.64
CA ALA A 332 5.09 -2.78 -11.47
C ALA A 332 5.70 -3.28 -10.16
N LYS A 333 5.36 -2.64 -9.04
CA LYS A 333 5.67 -3.11 -7.68
C LYS A 333 4.41 -3.12 -6.84
N MET A 334 3.95 -4.31 -6.47
CA MET A 334 2.68 -4.47 -5.79
C MET A 334 2.82 -4.16 -4.30
N SER A 335 1.87 -3.38 -3.78
CA SER A 335 1.61 -3.26 -2.35
C SER A 335 0.13 -3.52 -2.09
N ALA A 336 -0.16 -4.28 -1.04
CA ALA A 336 -1.51 -4.57 -0.60
C ALA A 336 -1.59 -4.59 0.93
N LEU A 337 -2.71 -4.11 1.47
CA LEU A 337 -2.98 -4.12 2.90
C LEU A 337 -4.47 -4.32 3.19
N LEU A 338 -4.77 -4.86 4.37
CA LEU A 338 -6.14 -4.93 4.88
C LEU A 338 -6.50 -3.65 5.61
N VAL A 339 -7.72 -3.20 5.41
CA VAL A 339 -8.34 -2.10 6.16
C VAL A 339 -9.55 -2.65 6.88
N ASN A 340 -9.70 -2.29 8.16
CA ASN A 340 -10.85 -2.66 9.00
C ASN A 340 -11.11 -4.17 9.10
N ALA A 341 -10.08 -5.03 9.07
CA ALA A 341 -10.26 -6.44 9.41
C ALA A 341 -10.68 -6.58 10.89
N PRO A 342 -11.91 -7.03 11.19
CA PRO A 342 -12.41 -7.01 12.56
C PRO A 342 -11.70 -8.07 13.40
N THR A 343 -11.41 -7.75 14.66
CA THR A 343 -10.79 -8.72 15.61
C THR A 343 -11.85 -9.54 16.36
N ARG A 344 -13.06 -9.00 16.52
CA ARG A 344 -14.24 -9.63 17.12
C ARG A 344 -15.51 -9.24 16.35
N VAL A 345 -16.45 -10.17 16.21
CA VAL A 345 -17.75 -9.95 15.55
C VAL A 345 -18.84 -10.82 16.16
N ILE A 346 -20.10 -10.37 16.12
CA ILE A 346 -21.25 -11.20 16.47
C ILE A 346 -21.46 -12.28 15.38
N LYS A 347 -21.90 -13.47 15.80
CA LYS A 347 -22.30 -14.56 14.91
C LYS A 347 -23.29 -14.04 13.86
N SER A 348 -23.06 -14.41 12.61
CA SER A 348 -23.87 -14.01 11.44
C SER A 348 -23.81 -12.52 11.09
N ALA A 349 -22.92 -11.72 11.71
CA ALA A 349 -22.69 -10.36 11.28
C ALA A 349 -22.11 -10.30 9.85
N LEU A 350 -22.57 -9.33 9.05
CA LEU A 350 -22.05 -9.09 7.70
C LEU A 350 -20.69 -8.40 7.76
N ALA A 351 -19.63 -9.19 7.94
CA ALA A 351 -18.26 -8.71 8.03
C ALA A 351 -17.61 -8.59 6.65
N SER A 352 -17.51 -7.34 6.17
CA SER A 352 -16.74 -7.00 4.96
C SER A 352 -15.35 -6.51 5.35
N ILE A 353 -14.32 -7.05 4.71
CA ILE A 353 -12.92 -6.66 4.89
C ILE A 353 -12.48 -5.94 3.62
N GLU A 354 -11.98 -4.72 3.78
CA GLU A 354 -11.43 -3.94 2.68
C GLU A 354 -9.98 -4.34 2.44
N VAL A 355 -9.64 -4.51 1.16
CA VAL A 355 -8.29 -4.81 0.66
C VAL A 355 -7.90 -3.64 -0.22
N LYS A 356 -6.89 -2.86 0.18
CA LYS A 356 -6.33 -1.80 -0.64
C LYS A 356 -5.14 -2.33 -1.42
N VAL A 357 -5.13 -2.10 -2.72
CA VAL A 357 -4.04 -2.49 -3.62
C VAL A 357 -3.54 -1.27 -4.37
N GLN A 358 -2.23 -1.14 -4.53
CA GLN A 358 -1.60 -0.04 -5.26
C GLN A 358 -0.27 -0.48 -5.90
N ASN A 359 0.14 0.24 -6.94
CA ASN A 359 1.45 0.14 -7.54
C ASN A 359 2.39 1.16 -6.89
N VAL A 360 3.38 0.68 -6.15
CA VAL A 360 4.42 1.51 -5.49
C VAL A 360 5.73 1.53 -6.27
N ALA A 361 5.71 1.09 -7.53
CA ALA A 361 6.86 1.25 -8.40
C ALA A 361 7.16 2.74 -8.52
N PRO A 362 8.41 3.15 -8.28
CA PRO A 362 8.72 4.56 -8.29
C PRO A 362 8.94 5.04 -9.72
N TYR A 363 8.72 6.33 -10.00
CA TYR A 363 8.72 6.84 -11.37
C TYR A 363 9.02 8.32 -11.46
N PHE A 364 9.52 8.76 -12.62
CA PHE A 364 9.55 10.17 -13.01
C PHE A 364 8.29 10.57 -13.76
N ASN A 365 7.85 9.73 -14.71
CA ASN A 365 6.60 9.88 -15.43
C ASN A 365 5.76 8.61 -15.28
N SER A 366 4.45 8.76 -15.08
CA SER A 366 3.54 7.62 -14.88
C SER A 366 3.47 6.67 -16.08
N THR A 367 3.81 7.14 -17.28
CA THR A 367 3.90 6.29 -18.48
C THR A 367 5.15 5.41 -18.50
N GLY A 368 6.13 5.67 -17.63
CA GLY A 368 7.37 4.89 -17.49
C GLY A 368 7.24 3.67 -16.57
N VAL A 369 6.03 3.33 -16.13
CA VAL A 369 5.78 2.16 -15.26
C VAL A 369 4.66 1.33 -15.85
N GLU A 370 4.85 0.01 -15.87
CA GLU A 370 3.80 -0.91 -16.29
C GLU A 370 2.57 -0.83 -15.36
N PRO A 371 1.34 -0.82 -15.89
CA PRO A 371 0.13 -0.92 -15.08
C PRO A 371 0.10 -2.23 -14.27
N LEU A 372 -0.16 -2.13 -12.96
CA LEU A 372 -0.23 -3.29 -12.07
C LEU A 372 -1.57 -4.02 -12.22
N LEU A 373 -1.60 -5.16 -12.90
CA LEU A 373 -2.75 -6.05 -12.88
C LEU A 373 -2.66 -6.96 -11.65
N PHE A 374 -3.76 -7.10 -10.92
CA PHE A 374 -3.80 -7.94 -9.73
C PHE A 374 -5.09 -8.78 -9.65
N ALA A 375 -4.99 -9.90 -8.93
CA ALA A 375 -6.08 -10.75 -8.52
C ALA A 375 -6.04 -11.00 -7.01
N VAL A 376 -7.21 -11.07 -6.39
CA VAL A 376 -7.42 -11.38 -4.97
C VAL A 376 -8.11 -12.74 -4.90
N ALA A 377 -7.56 -13.64 -4.09
CA ALA A 377 -8.14 -14.94 -3.79
C ALA A 377 -8.06 -15.22 -2.28
N CYS A 378 -9.18 -15.55 -1.67
CA CYS A 378 -9.26 -15.80 -0.24
C CYS A 378 -9.21 -17.30 0.11
N THR A 379 -8.77 -17.62 1.32
CA THR A 379 -8.77 -18.98 1.87
C THR A 379 -9.28 -19.00 3.31
N GLY A 380 -9.65 -20.20 3.80
CA GLY A 380 -10.17 -20.39 5.15
C GLY A 380 -11.56 -19.77 5.33
N SER A 381 -11.75 -19.06 6.44
CA SER A 381 -13.00 -18.36 6.75
C SER A 381 -13.17 -17.04 6.01
N VAL A 382 -12.18 -16.58 5.23
CA VAL A 382 -12.35 -15.41 4.35
C VAL A 382 -12.77 -15.89 2.96
N LEU A 383 -13.81 -15.28 2.41
CA LEU A 383 -14.47 -15.67 1.18
C LEU A 383 -14.45 -14.50 0.19
N GLY A 384 -14.27 -14.83 -1.08
CA GLY A 384 -14.36 -13.87 -2.17
C GLY A 384 -13.15 -13.91 -3.11
N THR A 385 -13.36 -13.29 -4.26
CA THR A 385 -12.34 -13.08 -5.28
C THR A 385 -12.55 -11.71 -5.89
N ALA A 386 -11.47 -11.06 -6.30
CA ALA A 386 -11.55 -9.80 -7.03
C ALA A 386 -10.36 -9.68 -7.99
N SER A 387 -10.43 -8.75 -8.92
CA SER A 387 -9.30 -8.35 -9.75
C SER A 387 -9.40 -6.88 -10.12
N GLY A 388 -8.33 -6.33 -10.67
CA GLY A 388 -8.30 -4.98 -11.19
C GLY A 388 -6.91 -4.52 -11.58
N THR A 389 -6.81 -3.21 -11.84
CA THR A 389 -5.55 -2.52 -12.06
C THR A 389 -5.27 -1.62 -10.86
N GLY A 390 -4.15 -1.84 -10.18
CA GLY A 390 -3.69 -1.02 -9.06
C GLY A 390 -3.16 0.33 -9.58
N PRO A 391 -3.70 1.47 -9.13
CA PRO A 391 -3.18 2.78 -9.51
C PRO A 391 -1.79 3.01 -8.90
N LEU A 392 -1.03 3.94 -9.48
CA LEU A 392 0.23 4.38 -8.90
C LEU A 392 -0.01 5.12 -7.56
N SER A 393 0.88 4.86 -6.61
CA SER A 393 0.95 5.58 -5.33
C SER A 393 1.00 7.10 -5.54
N PRO A 394 0.34 7.92 -4.69
CA PRO A 394 -0.30 7.57 -3.42
C PRO A 394 -1.75 7.08 -3.54
N SER A 395 -2.26 6.90 -4.76
CA SER A 395 -3.61 6.37 -4.96
C SER A 395 -3.63 4.86 -4.74
N SER A 396 -4.79 4.35 -4.31
CA SER A 396 -5.06 2.91 -4.16
C SER A 396 -6.46 2.58 -4.63
N ILE A 397 -6.69 1.31 -4.98
CA ILE A 397 -8.02 0.79 -5.28
C ILE A 397 -8.48 -0.14 -4.15
N SER A 398 -9.73 0.04 -3.72
CA SER A 398 -10.37 -0.79 -2.72
C SER A 398 -11.11 -1.94 -3.36
N LYS A 399 -10.88 -3.15 -2.86
CA LYS A 399 -11.70 -4.34 -3.09
C LYS A 399 -12.24 -4.81 -1.74
N PHE A 400 -13.32 -5.56 -1.77
CA PHE A 400 -13.98 -6.04 -0.56
C PHE A 400 -14.13 -7.55 -0.64
N VAL A 401 -13.82 -8.21 0.47
CA VAL A 401 -13.99 -9.66 0.67
C VAL A 401 -14.80 -9.87 1.95
N THR A 402 -15.37 -11.06 2.12
CA THR A 402 -16.30 -11.32 3.22
C THR A 402 -15.70 -12.31 4.21
N LEU A 403 -15.82 -12.05 5.50
CA LEU A 403 -15.51 -13.02 6.54
C LEU A 403 -16.74 -13.88 6.84
N ASN A 404 -16.58 -15.19 6.84
CA ASN A 404 -17.61 -16.13 7.29
C ASN A 404 -17.73 -16.11 8.81
N THR A 405 -18.84 -15.57 9.31
CA THR A 405 -19.16 -15.41 10.73
C THR A 405 -20.24 -16.39 11.22
N SER A 406 -20.55 -17.44 10.46
CA SER A 406 -21.67 -18.35 10.77
C SER A 406 -21.43 -19.27 11.97
N VAL A 407 -20.17 -19.51 12.33
CA VAL A 407 -19.76 -20.42 13.41
C VAL A 407 -19.07 -19.62 14.50
N VAL A 408 -19.51 -19.82 15.75
CA VAL A 408 -18.88 -19.22 16.94
C VAL A 408 -17.51 -19.85 17.17
N GLY A 409 -16.52 -19.04 17.52
CA GLY A 409 -15.13 -19.44 17.68
C GLY A 409 -14.17 -18.61 16.84
N THR A 410 -12.93 -19.04 16.75
CA THR A 410 -11.90 -18.32 15.97
C THR A 410 -12.04 -18.63 14.49
N ALA A 411 -12.37 -17.61 13.68
CA ALA A 411 -12.41 -17.67 12.23
C ALA A 411 -11.08 -17.16 11.66
N THR A 412 -10.36 -18.03 10.95
CA THR A 412 -9.05 -17.72 10.38
C THR A 412 -9.03 -17.94 8.88
N GLY A 413 -8.22 -17.15 8.18
CA GLY A 413 -8.05 -17.27 6.74
C GLY A 413 -6.99 -16.32 6.23
N SER A 414 -6.89 -16.21 4.91
CA SER A 414 -6.00 -15.23 4.28
C SER A 414 -6.66 -14.58 3.08
N VAL A 415 -6.28 -13.33 2.83
CA VAL A 415 -6.49 -12.64 1.56
C VAL A 415 -5.17 -12.68 0.81
N ASN A 416 -5.13 -13.39 -0.31
CA ASN A 416 -3.94 -13.47 -1.14
C ASN A 416 -4.10 -12.55 -2.34
N VAL A 417 -3.22 -11.56 -2.46
CA VAL A 417 -3.17 -10.65 -3.61
C VAL A 417 -2.01 -11.07 -4.48
N THR A 418 -2.26 -11.34 -5.75
CA THR A 418 -1.30 -11.85 -6.71
C THR A 418 -1.28 -11.00 -7.96
N SER A 419 -0.14 -10.93 -8.65
CA SER A 419 -0.01 -10.28 -9.96
C SER A 419 0.71 -11.23 -10.92
N SER A 420 0.28 -11.21 -12.18
CA SER A 420 0.89 -11.95 -13.28
C SER A 420 1.73 -11.07 -14.20
N ASN A 421 1.90 -9.79 -13.88
CA ASN A 421 2.75 -8.89 -14.65
C ASN A 421 4.19 -9.42 -14.68
N GLU A 422 4.84 -9.28 -15.83
CA GLU A 422 6.24 -9.66 -15.99
C GLU A 422 7.12 -8.81 -15.07
N GLY A 423 8.08 -9.46 -14.39
CA GLY A 423 9.06 -8.75 -13.57
C GLY A 423 8.49 -8.05 -12.33
N VAL A 424 7.18 -8.17 -12.04
CA VAL A 424 6.53 -7.47 -10.93
C VAL A 424 7.23 -7.77 -9.60
N GLU A 425 7.53 -6.72 -8.85
CA GLU A 425 8.08 -6.88 -7.51
C GLU A 425 6.97 -7.18 -6.50
N THR A 426 7.23 -8.15 -5.62
CA THR A 426 6.25 -8.72 -4.69
C THR A 426 5.04 -9.34 -5.42
N PRO A 427 5.24 -10.35 -6.29
CA PRO A 427 4.18 -10.92 -7.13
C PRO A 427 3.03 -11.59 -6.35
N SER A 428 3.24 -11.89 -5.07
CA SER A 428 2.24 -12.46 -4.18
C SER A 428 2.40 -11.89 -2.77
N ILE A 429 1.30 -11.40 -2.21
CA ILE A 429 1.18 -10.91 -0.83
C ILE A 429 0.08 -11.72 -0.14
N SER A 430 0.40 -12.38 0.97
CA SER A 430 -0.59 -13.06 1.81
C SER A 430 -0.88 -12.22 3.05
N LEU A 431 -2.13 -11.81 3.20
CA LEU A 431 -2.61 -11.00 4.32
C LEU A 431 -3.46 -11.87 5.25
N PRO A 432 -2.92 -12.31 6.41
CA PRO A 432 -3.66 -13.17 7.32
C PRO A 432 -4.80 -12.41 8.01
N VAL A 433 -5.90 -13.12 8.23
CA VAL A 433 -7.07 -12.65 8.97
C VAL A 433 -7.34 -13.62 10.12
N SER A 434 -7.57 -13.09 11.31
CA SER A 434 -8.00 -13.84 12.47
C SER A 434 -9.02 -13.02 13.25
N THR A 435 -10.23 -13.54 13.36
CA THR A 435 -11.36 -12.87 14.00
C THR A 435 -12.04 -13.82 14.95
N GLN A 436 -12.37 -13.36 16.16
CA GLN A 436 -13.15 -14.12 17.11
C GLN A 436 -14.65 -13.87 16.87
N VAL A 437 -15.38 -14.89 16.41
CA VAL A 437 -16.83 -14.85 16.27
C VAL A 437 -17.46 -15.22 17.62
N VAL A 438 -18.35 -14.38 18.12
CA VAL A 438 -19.00 -14.57 19.42
C VAL A 438 -20.52 -14.62 19.29
N ARG A 439 -21.18 -15.34 20.19
CA ARG A 439 -22.64 -15.25 20.37
C ARG A 439 -22.99 -13.93 21.08
N SER A 440 -24.21 -13.43 20.88
CA SER A 440 -24.68 -12.24 21.61
C SER A 440 -24.65 -12.46 23.13
N SER A 441 -24.50 -11.35 23.85
CA SER A 441 -24.72 -11.24 25.28
C SER A 441 -26.14 -11.72 25.64
N ASN A 442 -26.27 -12.23 26.86
CA ASN A 442 -27.55 -12.74 27.37
C ASN A 442 -27.80 -12.15 28.76
N PRO A 443 -28.45 -10.97 28.86
CA PRO A 443 -28.78 -10.40 30.16
C PRO A 443 -29.75 -11.30 30.93
N SER A 444 -29.46 -11.60 32.19
CA SER A 444 -30.39 -12.27 33.10
C SER A 444 -30.46 -11.56 34.44
N LEU A 445 -31.66 -11.54 35.02
CA LEU A 445 -31.97 -11.00 36.34
C LEU A 445 -31.89 -12.05 37.46
N ASP A 446 -31.56 -13.31 37.13
CA ASP A 446 -31.43 -14.40 38.10
C ASP A 446 -29.98 -14.92 38.21
N PRO A 447 -29.55 -15.35 39.41
CA PRO A 447 -28.22 -15.88 39.59
C PRO A 447 -27.92 -17.23 38.90
N THR A 448 -28.93 -18.00 38.56
CA THR A 448 -28.81 -19.39 38.10
C THR A 448 -29.60 -19.69 36.84
N ALA A 449 -30.79 -19.10 36.71
CA ALA A 449 -31.68 -19.22 35.58
C ALA A 449 -31.45 -18.09 34.56
N ASP A 450 -32.01 -18.29 33.37
CA ASP A 450 -32.07 -17.29 32.31
C ASP A 450 -33.41 -16.57 32.40
N LEU A 451 -33.47 -15.47 33.16
CA LEU A 451 -34.70 -14.72 33.39
C LEU A 451 -34.57 -13.30 32.86
N ASP A 452 -35.37 -12.99 31.83
CA ASP A 452 -35.51 -11.65 31.27
C ASP A 452 -36.39 -10.73 32.15
N SER A 453 -37.02 -11.27 33.19
CA SER A 453 -37.81 -10.49 34.14
C SER A 453 -37.74 -11.03 35.57
N VAL A 454 -37.78 -10.12 36.54
CA VAL A 454 -37.89 -10.43 37.97
C VAL A 454 -38.90 -9.49 38.63
N THR A 455 -39.58 -9.96 39.66
CA THR A 455 -40.41 -9.13 40.54
C THR A 455 -39.67 -8.89 41.85
N LEU A 456 -39.50 -7.62 42.21
CA LEU A 456 -38.96 -7.19 43.47
C LEU A 456 -40.09 -6.70 44.36
N LEU A 457 -40.20 -7.34 45.53
CA LEU A 457 -41.13 -6.92 46.58
C LEU A 457 -40.47 -5.83 47.41
N LEU A 458 -41.12 -4.69 47.54
CA LEU A 458 -40.69 -3.60 48.42
C LEU A 458 -41.78 -3.29 49.42
N ASP A 459 -41.53 -3.62 50.67
CA ASP A 459 -42.36 -3.21 51.80
C ASP A 459 -41.69 -2.01 52.49
N THR A 460 -42.41 -0.90 52.61
CA THR A 460 -41.87 0.36 53.13
C THR A 460 -42.94 1.20 53.80
N GLN A 461 -42.52 2.16 54.62
CA GLN A 461 -43.41 3.18 55.18
C GLN A 461 -43.43 4.46 54.31
N SER A 462 -44.48 5.26 54.45
CA SER A 462 -44.59 6.58 53.84
C SER A 462 -43.55 7.55 54.42
N ASP A 463 -43.17 8.57 53.66
CA ASP A 463 -42.36 9.71 54.13
C ASP A 463 -40.94 9.41 54.67
N LEU A 464 -40.39 8.22 54.40
CA LEU A 464 -39.00 7.88 54.73
C LEU A 464 -37.94 8.58 53.85
N GLY A 465 -38.35 9.27 52.78
CA GLY A 465 -37.42 9.87 51.83
C GLY A 465 -37.07 8.92 50.68
N SER A 466 -35.78 8.64 50.48
CA SER A 466 -35.31 7.74 49.42
C SER A 466 -35.09 6.33 50.00
N VAL A 467 -35.81 5.36 49.45
CA VAL A 467 -35.69 3.94 49.80
C VAL A 467 -35.09 3.21 48.60
N THR A 468 -34.00 2.48 48.83
CA THR A 468 -33.29 1.78 47.77
C THR A 468 -33.69 0.32 47.68
N ILE A 469 -33.78 -0.21 46.46
CA ILE A 469 -33.91 -1.65 46.21
C ILE A 469 -32.99 -2.04 45.04
N ASP A 470 -32.36 -3.21 45.15
CA ASP A 470 -31.33 -3.66 44.22
C ASP A 470 -31.83 -4.83 43.36
N ALA A 471 -31.56 -4.81 42.04
CA ALA A 471 -31.63 -5.98 41.17
C ALA A 471 -30.24 -6.40 40.72
N GLY A 472 -29.99 -7.70 40.62
CA GLY A 472 -28.77 -8.23 40.03
C GLY A 472 -28.95 -8.48 38.53
N VAL A 473 -28.11 -7.91 37.68
CA VAL A 473 -28.02 -8.23 36.25
C VAL A 473 -26.71 -8.94 35.97
N ARG A 474 -26.73 -9.96 35.12
CA ARG A 474 -25.52 -10.66 34.67
C ARG A 474 -25.59 -11.07 33.22
N ASN A 475 -24.44 -11.34 32.63
CA ASN A 475 -24.35 -11.98 31.32
C ASN A 475 -24.41 -13.50 31.54
N HIS A 476 -25.59 -14.09 31.33
CA HIS A 476 -25.91 -15.47 31.64
C HIS A 476 -25.00 -16.45 30.87
N LEU A 477 -24.35 -17.35 31.63
CA LEU A 477 -23.39 -18.35 31.14
C LEU A 477 -22.25 -17.74 30.28
N TYR A 478 -21.75 -16.56 30.66
CA TYR A 478 -20.64 -15.93 29.95
C TYR A 478 -19.40 -16.83 29.83
N ASP A 479 -18.90 -16.93 28.61
CA ASP A 479 -17.60 -17.51 28.25
C ASP A 479 -16.86 -16.58 27.26
N SER A 480 -15.63 -16.92 26.87
CA SER A 480 -14.84 -16.12 25.92
C SER A 480 -15.43 -16.03 24.51
N ASN A 481 -16.39 -16.89 24.18
CA ASN A 481 -17.11 -16.95 22.91
C ASN A 481 -18.45 -16.20 22.97
N GLN A 482 -18.72 -15.44 24.03
CA GLN A 482 -19.89 -14.56 24.16
C GLN A 482 -19.46 -13.09 24.13
N ALA A 483 -20.31 -12.24 23.54
CA ALA A 483 -20.18 -10.80 23.60
C ALA A 483 -20.35 -10.33 25.04
N LYS A 484 -19.60 -9.29 25.43
CA LYS A 484 -19.81 -8.66 26.73
C LYS A 484 -21.16 -7.93 26.72
N LEU A 485 -21.73 -7.78 27.90
CA LEU A 485 -23.04 -7.14 28.09
C LEU A 485 -22.84 -5.69 28.51
N ASP A 486 -23.57 -4.80 27.87
CA ASP A 486 -23.67 -3.39 28.20
C ASP A 486 -25.09 -3.10 28.73
N ILE A 487 -25.19 -2.28 29.77
CA ILE A 487 -26.44 -1.79 30.37
C ILE A 487 -26.53 -0.31 30.02
N ASP A 488 -27.35 -0.02 29.00
CA ASP A 488 -27.36 1.28 28.33
C ASP A 488 -28.21 2.31 29.09
N SER A 489 -29.43 1.92 29.46
CA SER A 489 -30.41 2.82 30.04
C SER A 489 -31.53 2.10 30.77
N VAL A 490 -32.26 2.84 31.61
CA VAL A 490 -33.45 2.36 32.31
C VAL A 490 -34.57 3.37 32.12
N SER A 491 -35.77 2.87 31.87
CA SER A 491 -37.00 3.67 31.80
C SER A 491 -38.09 3.04 32.67
N PHE A 492 -38.95 3.88 33.25
CA PHE A 492 -39.97 3.44 34.21
C PHE A 492 -41.38 3.67 33.66
N THR A 493 -42.28 2.73 33.93
CA THR A 493 -43.72 2.81 33.63
C THR A 493 -44.54 2.27 34.81
N GLY A 494 -45.84 2.57 34.87
CA GLY A 494 -46.73 2.17 35.98
C GLY A 494 -47.10 3.30 36.94
N THR A 495 -47.82 2.97 38.02
CA THR A 495 -48.40 3.95 38.96
C THR A 495 -47.36 4.63 39.85
N ALA A 496 -46.25 3.94 40.16
CA ALA A 496 -45.11 4.52 40.88
C ALA A 496 -43.97 5.00 39.97
N ALA A 497 -44.14 5.04 38.64
CA ALA A 497 -43.05 5.35 37.70
C ALA A 497 -42.39 6.72 37.94
N SER A 498 -43.19 7.76 38.21
CA SER A 498 -42.69 9.11 38.48
C SER A 498 -41.95 9.24 39.82
N ARG A 499 -41.97 8.18 40.63
CA ARG A 499 -41.41 8.10 41.98
C ARG A 499 -40.15 7.25 42.02
N LEU A 500 -39.83 6.55 40.94
CA LEU A 500 -38.65 5.71 40.81
C LEU A 500 -37.57 6.39 39.96
N SER A 501 -36.33 6.12 40.33
CA SER A 501 -35.16 6.49 39.55
C SER A 501 -34.09 5.40 39.65
N LEU A 502 -33.16 5.38 38.69
CA LEU A 502 -31.97 4.54 38.79
C LEU A 502 -30.85 5.35 39.45
N ALA A 503 -30.47 4.95 40.66
CA ALA A 503 -29.40 5.61 41.42
C ALA A 503 -28.01 5.26 40.88
N SER A 504 -27.81 4.00 40.48
CA SER A 504 -26.57 3.51 39.86
C SER A 504 -26.80 2.14 39.18
N GLY A 505 -25.85 1.71 38.34
CA GLY A 505 -25.87 0.37 37.75
C GLY A 505 -25.85 0.32 36.22
N LEU A 506 -25.80 1.46 35.54
CA LEU A 506 -25.37 1.47 34.13
C LEU A 506 -23.89 1.09 34.04
N GLY A 507 -23.51 0.40 32.97
CA GLY A 507 -22.15 -0.10 32.82
C GLY A 507 -21.94 -0.80 31.48
N ALA A 508 -20.68 -1.00 31.10
CA ALA A 508 -20.32 -1.67 29.86
C ALA A 508 -19.25 -2.74 30.11
N GLY A 509 -19.17 -3.73 29.23
CA GLY A 509 -18.17 -4.78 29.24
C GLY A 509 -18.39 -5.84 30.32
N LEU A 510 -19.65 -6.09 30.71
CA LEU A 510 -19.98 -7.10 31.73
C LEU A 510 -19.72 -8.51 31.20
N THR A 511 -18.95 -9.26 31.99
CA THR A 511 -18.50 -10.63 31.68
C THR A 511 -19.12 -11.60 32.69
N THR A 512 -18.34 -12.09 33.65
CA THR A 512 -18.83 -12.92 34.75
C THR A 512 -19.21 -12.07 35.96
N GLY A 513 -20.05 -12.63 36.84
CA GLY A 513 -20.48 -11.98 38.08
C GLY A 513 -21.80 -11.21 37.95
N THR A 514 -22.26 -10.69 39.08
CA THR A 514 -23.50 -9.90 39.16
C THR A 514 -23.14 -8.42 39.17
N HIS A 515 -23.79 -7.65 38.30
CA HIS A 515 -23.81 -6.20 38.35
C HIS A 515 -25.08 -5.75 39.06
N THR A 516 -24.96 -4.80 39.98
CA THR A 516 -26.11 -4.32 40.75
C THR A 516 -26.73 -3.10 40.09
N LEU A 517 -28.01 -3.20 39.76
CA LEU A 517 -28.88 -2.05 39.48
C LEU A 517 -29.49 -1.58 40.78
N ARG A 518 -29.18 -0.35 41.19
CA ARG A 518 -29.77 0.26 42.38
C ARG A 518 -30.88 1.21 41.98
N PHE A 519 -32.09 0.88 42.39
CA PHE A 519 -33.27 1.72 42.20
C PHE A 519 -33.57 2.49 43.48
N GLU A 520 -34.06 3.71 43.32
CA GLU A 520 -34.51 4.56 44.43
C GLU A 520 -35.99 4.90 44.24
N LEU A 521 -36.79 4.59 45.25
CA LEU A 521 -38.17 5.02 45.40
C LEU A 521 -38.22 6.23 46.34
N ASN A 522 -38.75 7.35 45.86
CA ASN A 522 -39.10 8.47 46.72
C ASN A 522 -40.45 8.21 47.39
N THR A 523 -40.48 8.01 48.71
CA THR A 523 -41.69 7.73 49.49
C THR A 523 -42.41 8.96 50.05
N VAL A 524 -41.88 10.17 49.83
CA VAL A 524 -42.43 11.44 50.37
C VAL A 524 -43.82 11.74 49.80
N GLY A 525 -44.85 11.73 50.62
CA GLY A 525 -46.24 11.95 50.22
C GLY A 525 -46.85 10.78 49.44
N LEU A 526 -46.32 9.55 49.57
CA LEU A 526 -47.06 8.35 49.18
C LEU A 526 -48.10 8.03 50.25
N THR A 527 -49.36 7.83 49.86
CA THR A 527 -50.40 7.33 50.78
C THR A 527 -50.27 5.82 50.97
N PRO A 528 -50.67 5.26 52.12
CA PRO A 528 -50.70 3.81 52.32
C PRO A 528 -51.50 3.08 51.23
N GLY A 529 -51.00 1.94 50.78
CA GLY A 529 -51.62 1.11 49.74
C GLY A 529 -50.62 0.49 48.75
N PRO A 530 -51.13 -0.31 47.80
CA PRO A 530 -50.31 -0.98 46.81
C PRO A 530 -49.94 -0.04 45.65
N TYR A 531 -48.67 -0.10 45.23
CA TYR A 531 -48.17 0.54 44.03
C TYR A 531 -47.45 -0.47 43.16
N ALA A 532 -47.47 -0.25 41.85
CA ALA A 532 -46.77 -1.07 40.90
C ALA A 532 -46.00 -0.21 39.92
N ALA A 533 -44.80 -0.65 39.56
CA ALA A 533 -44.02 -0.04 38.51
C ALA A 533 -43.18 -1.08 37.79
N VAL A 534 -42.73 -0.73 36.59
CA VAL A 534 -41.90 -1.58 35.76
C VAL A 534 -40.71 -0.77 35.27
N ALA A 535 -39.50 -1.19 35.62
CA ALA A 535 -38.27 -0.71 35.01
C ALA A 535 -37.92 -1.56 33.79
N THR A 536 -38.00 -0.96 32.60
CA THR A 536 -37.43 -1.53 31.39
C THR A 536 -35.96 -1.15 31.32
N VAL A 537 -35.09 -2.13 31.50
CA VAL A 537 -33.64 -1.98 31.41
C VAL A 537 -33.23 -2.35 29.98
N ARG A 538 -32.71 -1.37 29.25
CA ARG A 538 -32.14 -1.58 27.93
C ARG A 538 -30.69 -2.03 28.06
N THR A 539 -30.35 -3.11 27.39
CA THR A 539 -29.01 -3.67 27.33
C THR A 539 -28.57 -3.87 25.88
N SER A 540 -27.27 -3.97 25.66
CA SER A 540 -26.70 -4.26 24.34
C SER A 540 -25.50 -5.20 24.43
N ASP A 541 -25.16 -5.81 23.29
CA ASP A 541 -23.85 -6.44 23.09
C ASP A 541 -22.75 -5.37 23.12
N GLU A 542 -21.52 -5.77 23.45
CA GLU A 542 -20.35 -4.89 23.28
C GLU A 542 -20.31 -4.27 21.87
N ASP A 543 -19.76 -3.05 21.75
CA ASP A 543 -19.69 -2.26 20.51
C ASP A 543 -18.82 -2.90 19.39
N ILE A 544 -19.29 -4.02 18.83
CA ILE A 544 -18.68 -4.77 17.73
C ILE A 544 -19.68 -4.98 16.60
N LEU A 545 -19.16 -5.37 15.44
CA LEU A 545 -19.99 -5.57 14.26
C LEU A 545 -21.06 -6.64 14.50
N GLY A 546 -22.32 -6.29 14.22
CA GLY A 546 -23.48 -7.14 14.43
C GLY A 546 -24.09 -7.08 15.84
N ALA A 547 -23.62 -6.17 16.70
CA ALA A 547 -24.20 -5.93 18.02
C ALA A 547 -25.71 -5.72 17.95
N ALA A 548 -26.42 -6.35 18.89
CA ALA A 548 -27.86 -6.20 19.06
C ALA A 548 -28.17 -5.61 20.44
N SER A 549 -29.37 -5.04 20.57
CA SER A 549 -29.91 -4.58 21.85
C SER A 549 -31.10 -5.44 22.27
N ARG A 550 -31.28 -5.57 23.57
CA ARG A 550 -32.35 -6.32 24.23
C ARG A 550 -32.87 -5.51 25.42
N ASN A 551 -34.07 -5.86 25.87
CA ASN A 551 -34.63 -5.27 27.08
C ASN A 551 -34.92 -6.41 28.07
N ILE A 552 -34.57 -6.18 29.34
CA ILE A 552 -35.02 -6.98 30.48
C ILE A 552 -35.87 -6.12 31.40
N THR A 553 -36.69 -6.73 32.24
CA THR A 553 -37.77 -6.04 32.95
C THR A 553 -37.77 -6.34 34.45
N VAL A 554 -37.58 -5.32 35.27
CA VAL A 554 -37.72 -5.41 36.73
C VAL A 554 -39.10 -4.87 37.11
N ASN A 555 -39.97 -5.75 37.59
CA ASN A 555 -41.28 -5.38 38.12
C ASN A 555 -41.14 -5.06 39.61
N PHE A 556 -41.79 -3.99 40.06
CA PHE A 556 -41.85 -3.60 41.46
C PHE A 556 -43.28 -3.77 41.95
N ASP A 557 -43.46 -4.66 42.93
CA ASP A 557 -44.68 -4.74 43.72
C ASP A 557 -44.39 -4.08 45.06
N ILE A 558 -44.92 -2.87 45.24
CA ILE A 558 -44.59 -1.98 46.36
C ILE A 558 -45.80 -1.91 47.28
N ILE A 559 -45.61 -2.22 48.55
CA ILE A 559 -46.60 -1.97 49.59
C ILE A 559 -46.08 -0.81 50.43
N VAL A 560 -46.85 0.27 50.49
CA VAL A 560 -46.57 1.41 51.36
C VAL A 560 -47.51 1.34 52.55
N GLY A 561 -46.96 1.32 53.77
CA GLY A 561 -47.74 1.26 55.00
C GLY A 561 -48.38 -0.11 55.24
N SER A 562 -47.60 -1.19 55.15
CA SER A 562 -48.05 -2.49 55.65
C SER A 562 -48.37 -2.37 57.16
N SER A 563 -49.41 -3.09 57.60
CA SER A 563 -49.82 -3.16 59.01
C SER A 563 -48.63 -3.55 59.87
N ILE A 564 -48.27 -2.73 60.86
CA ILE A 564 -47.17 -3.06 61.77
C ILE A 564 -47.57 -4.30 62.56
N PHE A 565 -46.69 -5.29 62.66
CA PHE A 565 -46.97 -6.51 63.42
C PHE A 565 -47.19 -6.14 64.89
N GLY A 566 -48.40 -6.39 65.39
CA GLY A 566 -48.83 -5.97 66.73
C GLY A 566 -49.58 -4.64 66.78
N ASP A 567 -49.69 -3.87 65.69
CA ASP A 567 -50.58 -2.71 65.57
C ASP A 567 -51.96 -3.22 65.17
N VAL A 568 -52.72 -3.62 66.18
CA VAL A 568 -54.07 -4.19 66.01
C VAL A 568 -55.12 -3.10 65.84
N ASN A 569 -54.76 -1.84 66.09
CA ASN A 569 -55.66 -0.70 66.06
C ASN A 569 -55.57 0.11 64.75
N GLY A 570 -54.49 -0.08 63.99
CA GLY A 570 -54.25 0.49 62.66
C GLY A 570 -53.78 1.94 62.68
N ASP A 571 -53.18 2.42 63.76
CA ASP A 571 -52.66 3.79 63.89
C ASP A 571 -51.16 3.93 63.53
N ASN A 572 -50.56 2.85 63.03
CA ASN A 572 -49.16 2.72 62.65
C ASN A 572 -48.19 2.92 63.84
N MET A 573 -48.61 2.59 65.06
CA MET A 573 -47.75 2.40 66.21
C MET A 573 -48.08 1.06 66.87
N VAL A 574 -47.11 0.41 67.50
CA VAL A 574 -47.39 -0.64 68.48
C VAL A 574 -47.17 -0.01 69.84
N ASP A 575 -48.26 0.37 70.51
CA ASP A 575 -48.19 1.03 71.80
C ASP A 575 -49.15 0.43 72.82
N ALA A 576 -49.36 1.14 73.92
CA ALA A 576 -50.26 0.67 74.98
C ALA A 576 -51.71 0.53 74.49
N GLY A 577 -52.12 1.23 73.44
CA GLY A 577 -53.41 1.12 72.77
C GLY A 577 -53.62 -0.26 72.17
N ASP A 578 -52.62 -0.79 71.46
CA ASP A 578 -52.65 -2.12 70.86
C ASP A 578 -52.67 -3.22 71.91
N ILE A 579 -51.80 -3.11 72.91
CA ILE A 579 -51.75 -4.05 74.02
C ILE A 579 -53.08 -4.06 74.77
N SER A 580 -53.74 -2.90 74.90
CA SER A 580 -55.05 -2.81 75.53
C SER A 580 -56.13 -3.52 74.73
N LEU A 581 -56.09 -3.44 73.40
CA LEU A 581 -57.03 -4.14 72.52
C LEU A 581 -56.82 -5.66 72.57
N ILE A 582 -55.56 -6.12 72.59
CA ILE A 582 -55.24 -7.55 72.77
C ILE A 582 -55.74 -8.04 74.14
N LEU A 583 -55.49 -7.29 75.21
CA LEU A 583 -55.97 -7.64 76.56
C LEU A 583 -57.51 -7.61 76.69
N LEU A 584 -58.20 -6.79 75.89
CA LEU A 584 -59.66 -6.72 75.87
C LEU A 584 -60.28 -7.95 75.18
N ASP A 585 -59.58 -8.51 74.20
CA ASP A 585 -60.04 -9.68 73.43
C ASP A 585 -59.59 -11.02 74.02
N PHE A 586 -59.01 -11.04 75.23
CA PHE A 586 -58.52 -12.26 75.89
C PHE A 586 -59.58 -13.38 75.94
N GLY A 587 -59.25 -14.53 75.35
CA GLY A 587 -60.11 -15.70 75.30
C GLY A 587 -60.07 -16.43 73.96
N HIS A 588 -60.96 -17.42 73.82
CA HIS A 588 -61.02 -18.25 72.62
C HIS A 588 -61.54 -17.49 71.41
N CYS A 589 -60.84 -17.60 70.29
CA CYS A 589 -61.22 -16.95 69.05
C CYS A 589 -61.93 -17.90 68.09
N GLU A 590 -63.25 -17.71 67.94
CA GLU A 590 -64.04 -18.42 66.93
C GLU A 590 -63.81 -17.81 65.53
N GLY A 591 -62.67 -18.11 64.92
CA GLY A 591 -62.31 -17.70 63.56
C GLY A 591 -61.06 -16.83 63.49
N TRP A 592 -61.04 -15.85 62.57
CA TRP A 592 -59.92 -14.91 62.44
C TRP A 592 -60.10 -13.74 63.40
N CYS A 593 -59.22 -13.63 64.40
CA CYS A 593 -59.09 -12.46 65.26
C CYS A 593 -57.80 -11.70 64.95
N ILE A 594 -57.88 -10.37 64.86
CA ILE A 594 -56.70 -9.53 64.58
C ILE A 594 -55.74 -9.46 65.78
N THR A 595 -56.25 -9.78 66.97
CA THR A 595 -55.56 -9.78 68.26
C THR A 595 -54.88 -11.11 68.61
N ASP A 596 -55.15 -12.19 67.86
CA ASP A 596 -54.44 -13.48 67.93
C ASP A 596 -53.23 -13.42 66.98
N LEU A 597 -52.14 -12.85 67.49
CA LEU A 597 -50.91 -12.53 66.77
C LEU A 597 -50.06 -13.77 66.48
N ASP A 598 -50.15 -14.82 67.30
CA ASP A 598 -49.43 -16.08 67.08
C ASP A 598 -50.24 -17.18 66.37
N GLN A 599 -51.53 -16.91 66.12
CA GLN A 599 -52.47 -17.78 65.41
C GLN A 599 -52.66 -19.12 66.12
N SER A 600 -52.57 -19.12 67.45
CA SER A 600 -52.83 -20.32 68.26
C SER A 600 -54.32 -20.66 68.36
N GLY A 601 -55.21 -19.73 67.99
CA GLY A 601 -56.66 -19.85 68.08
C GLY A 601 -57.24 -19.29 69.39
N ASP A 602 -56.39 -18.78 70.28
CA ASP A 602 -56.77 -18.14 71.54
C ASP A 602 -55.99 -16.82 71.65
N VAL A 603 -56.65 -15.71 72.04
CA VAL A 603 -55.97 -14.46 72.39
C VAL A 603 -55.54 -14.55 73.84
N ASP A 604 -54.24 -14.67 74.09
CA ASP A 604 -53.70 -14.85 75.43
C ASP A 604 -52.39 -14.07 75.70
N SER A 605 -51.71 -14.45 76.77
CA SER A 605 -50.46 -13.81 77.17
C SER A 605 -49.33 -13.91 76.13
N GLY A 606 -49.39 -14.89 75.23
CA GLY A 606 -48.50 -15.04 74.08
C GLY A 606 -48.61 -13.87 73.12
N ASP A 607 -49.82 -13.44 72.79
CA ASP A 607 -50.08 -12.31 71.90
C ASP A 607 -49.65 -10.98 72.52
N VAL A 608 -49.93 -10.80 73.81
CA VAL A 608 -49.46 -9.62 74.56
C VAL A 608 -47.94 -9.57 74.60
N ALA A 609 -47.28 -10.72 74.79
CA ALA A 609 -45.82 -10.79 74.76
C ALA A 609 -45.27 -10.42 73.37
N LEU A 610 -45.91 -10.87 72.28
CA LEU A 610 -45.54 -10.55 70.91
C LEU A 610 -45.73 -9.06 70.57
N ALA A 611 -46.82 -8.44 71.02
CA ALA A 611 -47.03 -7.00 70.89
C ALA A 611 -46.02 -6.20 71.72
N LEU A 612 -45.75 -6.61 72.96
CA LEU A 612 -44.73 -5.98 73.82
C LEU A 612 -43.32 -6.05 73.23
N LEU A 613 -42.98 -7.16 72.57
CA LEU A 613 -41.71 -7.33 71.84
C LEU A 613 -41.60 -6.42 70.62
N SER A 614 -42.73 -5.89 70.15
CA SER A 614 -42.85 -5.09 68.93
C SER A 614 -43.17 -3.62 69.22
N LEU A 615 -43.15 -3.17 70.48
CA LEU A 615 -43.38 -1.78 70.87
C LEU A 615 -42.45 -0.82 70.12
N THR A 616 -43.02 0.21 69.48
CA THR A 616 -42.29 1.21 68.67
C THR A 616 -42.42 2.62 69.21
#